data_AF-A0A344TW99-F1
#
_entry.id   AF-A0A344TW99-F1
#
_cell.length_a   1.000
_cell.length_b   1.000
_cell.length_c   1.000
_cell.angle_alpha   90.00
_cell.angle_beta   90.00
_cell.angle_gamma   90.00
#
_symmetry.space_group_name_H-M   'P 1'
#
loop_
_entity.id
_entity.type
_entity.pdbx_description
1 polymer ?
#
loop_
_entity_poly.entity_id
_entity_poly.type
_entity_poly.pdbx_seq_one_letter_code
_entity_poly.pdbx_strand_id
1 'polypeptide(L)'
;MGSLLGSVRIKQYIFLVPIFDSAKLVQHASTKAEEMRALNLPHLGQDFTITVASDSMFARERSEVLERPTALVDMVQTSLEDVDVWISGNSELTSKALEKLSRIQLSASQRESYLEQLVNQFLDSENALLRLREKYPDQWEAVMDARKRKERKLVLEYPPGSTNTAMDVNGIVRSLKEDLSRQVPALDDPFVDAMSWGSIADWLMRCPLDFEPSEGAQ
;
A
#
# COMPACT_ATOMS: atom_id res chain seq x y z
N MET A 1 -21.88 -22.85 27.25
CA MET A 1 -22.42 -22.51 25.91
C MET A 1 -23.95 -22.50 25.86
N GLY A 2 -24.68 -23.42 26.52
CA GLY A 2 -26.16 -23.39 26.52
C GLY A 2 -26.80 -22.09 27.04
N SER A 3 -26.15 -21.37 27.95
CA SER A 3 -26.61 -20.07 28.46
C SER A 3 -26.34 -18.88 27.52
N LEU A 4 -25.42 -19.02 26.56
CA LEU A 4 -25.02 -17.92 25.64
C LEU A 4 -26.01 -17.75 24.49
N LEU A 5 -26.62 -18.84 24.03
CA LEU A 5 -27.51 -18.85 22.86
C LEU A 5 -29.00 -18.87 23.24
N GLY A 6 -29.34 -19.10 24.51
CA GLY A 6 -30.72 -19.14 24.98
C GLY A 6 -31.56 -20.15 24.17
N SER A 7 -32.61 -19.67 23.51
CA SER A 7 -33.51 -20.46 22.66
C SER A 7 -33.09 -20.55 21.20
N VAL A 8 -31.96 -19.95 20.81
CA VAL A 8 -31.49 -19.95 19.41
C VAL A 8 -30.95 -21.32 19.04
N ARG A 9 -31.40 -21.84 17.89
CA ARG A 9 -30.88 -23.07 17.30
C ARG A 9 -30.05 -22.77 16.05
N ILE A 10 -28.83 -23.28 16.02
CA ILE A 10 -27.90 -23.14 14.89
C ILE A 10 -28.35 -24.09 13.79
N LYS A 11 -28.69 -23.54 12.62
CA LYS A 11 -29.12 -24.32 11.44
C LYS A 11 -28.03 -24.52 10.40
N GLN A 12 -27.07 -23.61 10.34
CA GLN A 12 -26.04 -23.63 9.31
C GLN A 12 -24.71 -23.22 9.92
N TYR A 13 -23.67 -23.97 9.56
CA TYR A 13 -22.29 -23.60 9.82
C TYR A 13 -21.58 -23.41 8.49
N ILE A 14 -20.98 -22.25 8.28
CA ILE A 14 -20.22 -21.94 7.07
C ILE A 14 -18.76 -22.23 7.35
N PHE A 15 -18.24 -23.28 6.70
CA PHE A 15 -16.83 -23.61 6.74
C PHE A 15 -16.12 -22.91 5.57
N LEU A 16 -15.59 -21.73 5.86
CA LEU A 16 -14.90 -20.89 4.87
C LEU A 16 -13.50 -21.44 4.59
N VAL A 17 -13.18 -21.67 3.32
CA VAL A 17 -11.87 -22.16 2.86
C VAL A 17 -11.27 -21.21 1.81
N PRO A 18 -9.94 -21.06 1.74
CA PRO A 18 -9.29 -20.20 0.74
C PRO A 18 -9.53 -20.68 -0.70
N ILE A 19 -9.54 -22.00 -0.92
CA ILE A 19 -9.74 -22.63 -2.22
C ILE A 19 -10.80 -23.72 -2.04
N PHE A 20 -11.80 -23.71 -2.91
CA PHE A 20 -12.84 -24.72 -2.93
C PHE A 20 -12.81 -25.49 -4.26
N ASP A 21 -12.05 -26.59 -4.31
CA ASP A 21 -11.77 -27.36 -5.53
C ASP A 21 -11.98 -28.88 -5.37
N SER A 22 -12.52 -29.34 -4.23
CA SER A 22 -12.56 -30.76 -3.89
C SER A 22 -13.94 -31.23 -3.44
N ALA A 23 -14.50 -32.20 -4.17
CA ALA A 23 -15.74 -32.88 -3.77
C ALA A 23 -15.59 -33.65 -2.44
N LYS A 24 -14.35 -34.05 -2.06
CA LYS A 24 -14.09 -34.72 -0.78
C LYS A 24 -14.36 -33.80 0.42
N LEU A 25 -14.13 -32.49 0.26
CA LEU A 25 -14.45 -31.50 1.30
C LEU A 25 -15.96 -31.43 1.55
N VAL A 26 -16.76 -31.44 0.48
CA VAL A 26 -18.24 -31.45 0.58
C VAL A 26 -18.74 -32.73 1.22
N GLN A 27 -18.17 -33.89 0.82
CA GLN A 27 -18.53 -35.17 1.41
C GLN A 27 -18.21 -35.20 2.91
N HIS A 28 -17.00 -34.75 3.28
CA HIS A 28 -16.60 -34.68 4.69
C HIS A 28 -17.51 -33.75 5.51
N ALA A 29 -17.83 -32.56 4.98
CA ALA A 29 -18.76 -31.63 5.61
C ALA A 29 -20.15 -32.24 5.82
N SER A 30 -20.64 -33.03 4.84
CA SER A 30 -21.93 -33.73 4.93
C SER A 30 -21.91 -34.79 6.03
N THR A 31 -20.86 -35.64 6.07
CA THR A 31 -20.67 -36.63 7.14
C THR A 31 -20.60 -35.96 8.51
N LYS A 32 -19.87 -34.84 8.63
CA LYS A 32 -19.81 -34.08 9.89
C LYS A 32 -21.15 -33.46 10.29
N ALA A 33 -21.95 -33.01 9.34
CA ALA A 33 -23.29 -32.51 9.64
C ALA A 33 -24.21 -33.62 10.17
N GLU A 34 -24.09 -34.84 9.66
CA GLU A 34 -24.81 -36.03 10.18
C GLU A 34 -24.36 -36.40 11.58
N GLU A 35 -23.04 -36.48 11.82
CA GLU A 35 -22.48 -36.74 13.15
C GLU A 35 -22.99 -35.72 14.17
N MET A 36 -22.96 -34.43 13.83
CA MET A 36 -23.43 -33.36 14.72
C MET A 36 -24.93 -33.45 15.02
N ARG A 37 -25.76 -33.80 14.02
CA ARG A 37 -27.20 -34.01 14.22
C ARG A 37 -27.46 -35.21 15.15
N ALA A 38 -26.69 -36.28 15.02
CA ALA A 38 -26.82 -37.47 15.86
C ALA A 38 -26.56 -37.20 17.36
N LEU A 39 -25.78 -36.16 17.69
CA LEU A 39 -25.53 -35.73 19.07
C LEU A 39 -26.76 -35.11 19.75
N ASN A 40 -27.82 -34.77 19.01
CA ASN A 40 -29.08 -34.23 19.53
C ASN A 40 -28.89 -33.04 20.50
N LEU A 41 -27.96 -32.14 20.16
CA LEU A 41 -27.62 -31.00 21.00
C LEU A 41 -28.80 -30.01 21.05
N PRO A 42 -29.14 -29.44 22.23
CA PRO A 42 -30.33 -28.60 22.41
C PRO A 42 -30.29 -27.29 21.61
N HIS A 43 -29.09 -26.83 21.25
CA HIS A 43 -28.83 -25.60 20.49
C HIS A 43 -28.59 -25.86 18.99
N LEU A 44 -28.70 -27.11 18.53
CA LEU A 44 -28.54 -27.46 17.12
C LEU A 44 -29.92 -27.66 16.48
N GLY A 45 -30.11 -27.14 15.27
CA GLY A 45 -31.30 -27.42 14.47
C GLY A 45 -31.33 -28.89 14.02
N GLN A 46 -32.53 -29.45 13.85
CA GLN A 46 -32.68 -30.80 13.26
C GLN A 46 -32.25 -30.82 11.79
N ASP A 47 -32.36 -29.68 11.12
CA ASP A 47 -31.96 -29.38 9.74
C ASP A 47 -30.52 -28.84 9.66
N PHE A 48 -29.66 -29.11 10.66
CA PHE A 48 -28.30 -28.57 10.68
C PHE A 48 -27.46 -29.05 9.49
N THR A 49 -26.82 -28.08 8.83
CA THR A 49 -25.93 -28.31 7.68
C THR A 49 -24.59 -27.61 7.86
N ILE A 50 -23.55 -28.20 7.27
CA ILE A 50 -22.24 -27.58 7.10
C ILE A 50 -22.08 -27.23 5.63
N THR A 51 -21.95 -25.95 5.32
CA THR A 51 -21.71 -25.46 3.96
C THR A 51 -20.25 -25.12 3.80
N VAL A 52 -19.56 -25.76 2.85
CA VAL A 52 -18.23 -25.32 2.44
C VAL A 52 -18.41 -24.12 1.53
N ALA A 53 -17.76 -23.02 1.86
CA ALA A 53 -17.80 -21.80 1.07
C ALA A 53 -16.40 -21.26 0.83
N SER A 54 -16.24 -20.52 -0.25
CA SER A 54 -15.07 -19.68 -0.51
C SER A 54 -15.50 -18.23 -0.61
N ASP A 55 -14.52 -17.32 -0.62
CA ASP A 55 -14.75 -15.89 -0.80
C ASP A 55 -15.55 -15.56 -2.06
N SER A 56 -15.44 -16.38 -3.11
CA SER A 56 -16.21 -16.25 -4.35
C SER A 56 -17.74 -16.28 -4.15
N MET A 57 -18.23 -16.98 -3.12
CA MET A 57 -19.67 -17.03 -2.79
C MET A 57 -20.18 -15.76 -2.10
N PHE A 58 -19.26 -14.90 -1.66
CA PHE A 58 -19.53 -13.62 -1.00
C PHE A 58 -18.96 -12.47 -1.83
N ALA A 59 -18.95 -12.59 -3.15
CA ALA A 59 -18.31 -11.62 -4.04
C ALA A 59 -18.81 -10.19 -3.81
N ARG A 60 -20.11 -10.00 -3.55
CA ARG A 60 -20.68 -8.68 -3.25
C ARG A 60 -20.21 -8.14 -1.91
N GLU A 61 -20.28 -8.92 -0.85
CA GLU A 61 -19.83 -8.52 0.49
C GLU A 61 -18.31 -8.28 0.50
N ARG A 62 -17.55 -9.06 -0.28
CA ARG A 62 -16.12 -8.84 -0.54
C ARG A 62 -15.91 -7.48 -1.20
N SER A 63 -16.67 -7.17 -2.25
CA SER A 63 -16.65 -5.84 -2.88
C SER A 63 -17.02 -4.74 -1.91
N GLU A 64 -18.07 -4.89 -1.10
CA GLU A 64 -18.48 -3.88 -0.10
C GLU A 64 -17.42 -3.66 0.99
N VAL A 65 -16.69 -4.70 1.40
CA VAL A 65 -15.55 -4.57 2.33
C VAL A 65 -14.36 -3.89 1.66
N LEU A 66 -14.10 -4.19 0.38
CA LEU A 66 -13.04 -3.55 -0.41
C LEU A 66 -13.37 -2.09 -0.79
N GLU A 67 -14.66 -1.76 -0.95
CA GLU A 67 -15.18 -0.42 -1.27
C GLU A 67 -15.21 0.50 -0.04
N ARG A 68 -15.16 -0.07 1.17
CA ARG A 68 -14.93 0.72 2.38
C ARG A 68 -13.43 1.02 2.46
N PRO A 69 -13.00 2.29 2.36
CA PRO A 69 -11.59 2.64 2.52
C PRO A 69 -11.23 2.46 3.99
N THR A 70 -10.91 1.22 4.36
CA THR A 70 -10.14 0.95 5.55
C THR A 70 -8.71 1.12 5.09
N ALA A 71 -8.03 2.15 5.59
CA ALA A 71 -6.61 2.34 5.31
C ALA A 71 -5.90 1.00 5.58
N LEU A 72 -5.27 0.42 4.55
CA LEU A 72 -4.60 -0.87 4.68
C LEU A 72 -3.49 -0.77 5.73
N VAL A 73 -2.85 0.39 5.83
CA VAL A 73 -1.79 0.67 6.79
C VAL A 73 -1.90 2.11 7.26
N ASP A 74 -1.77 2.33 8.56
CA ASP A 74 -1.71 3.68 9.13
C ASP A 74 -0.44 4.40 8.67
N MET A 75 -0.50 5.69 8.34
CA MET A 75 0.71 6.48 8.22
C MET A 75 1.19 6.92 9.59
N VAL A 76 2.44 6.58 9.93
CA VAL A 76 3.08 6.99 11.18
C VAL A 76 4.19 7.94 10.79
N GLN A 77 4.09 9.17 11.30
CA GLN A 77 5.07 10.21 11.03
C GLN A 77 6.39 9.89 11.72
N THR A 78 7.46 10.02 10.96
CA THR A 78 8.83 9.91 11.43
C THR A 78 9.19 11.15 12.26
N SER A 79 9.89 10.95 13.37
CA SER A 79 10.31 12.06 14.22
C SER A 79 11.37 12.93 13.52
N LEU A 80 11.44 14.21 13.87
CA LEU A 80 12.49 15.10 13.34
C LEU A 80 13.90 14.62 13.71
N GLU A 81 14.06 14.03 14.89
CA GLU A 81 15.34 13.46 15.32
C GLU A 81 15.79 12.30 14.42
N ASP A 82 14.87 11.41 14.05
CA ASP A 82 15.17 10.31 13.13
C ASP A 82 15.51 10.80 11.72
N VAL A 83 14.88 11.90 11.27
CA VAL A 83 15.21 12.56 10.00
C VAL A 83 16.64 13.10 10.04
N ASP A 84 17.01 13.83 11.09
CA ASP A 84 18.36 14.41 11.26
C ASP A 84 19.45 13.32 11.34
N VAL A 85 19.18 12.25 12.09
CA VAL A 85 20.05 11.08 12.18
C VAL A 85 20.23 10.44 10.80
N TRP A 86 19.14 10.30 10.04
CA TRP A 86 19.20 9.72 8.70
C TRP A 86 19.99 10.60 7.73
N ILE A 87 19.76 11.91 7.73
CA ILE A 87 20.49 12.88 6.88
C ILE A 87 21.98 12.82 7.17
N SER A 88 22.35 12.84 8.45
CA SER A 88 23.75 12.79 8.91
C SER A 88 24.42 11.46 8.52
N GLY A 89 23.69 10.35 8.59
CA GLY A 89 24.18 9.02 8.21
C GLY A 89 24.25 8.77 6.69
N ASN A 90 23.59 9.59 5.88
CA ASN A 90 23.46 9.40 4.42
C ASN A 90 23.92 10.64 3.63
N SER A 91 25.00 11.29 4.09
CA SER A 91 25.51 12.56 3.55
C SER A 91 25.77 12.54 2.03
N GLU A 92 26.20 11.42 1.46
CA GLU A 92 26.40 11.30 0.01
C GLU A 92 25.09 11.36 -0.78
N LEU A 93 24.02 10.73 -0.28
CA LEU A 93 22.71 10.71 -0.93
C LEU A 93 22.04 12.08 -0.84
N THR A 94 22.11 12.71 0.33
CA THR A 94 21.55 14.04 0.57
C THR A 94 22.30 15.12 -0.21
N SER A 95 23.63 15.01 -0.33
CA SER A 95 24.44 15.91 -1.17
C SER A 95 24.06 15.81 -2.65
N LYS A 96 23.87 14.59 -3.18
CA LYS A 96 23.40 14.39 -4.57
C LYS A 96 22.02 14.99 -4.81
N ALA A 97 21.09 14.81 -3.87
CA ALA A 97 19.77 15.40 -3.98
C ALA A 97 19.85 16.94 -3.94
N LEU A 98 20.66 17.54 -3.07
CA LEU A 98 20.89 18.99 -3.02
C LEU A 98 21.51 19.54 -4.30
N GLU A 99 22.46 18.81 -4.90
CA GLU A 99 23.05 19.17 -6.19
C GLU A 99 21.98 19.26 -7.29
N LYS A 100 21.11 18.25 -7.38
CA LYS A 100 20.00 18.25 -8.34
C LYS A 100 19.00 19.36 -8.07
N LEU A 101 18.64 19.57 -6.80
CA LEU A 101 17.73 20.64 -6.38
C LEU A 101 18.33 22.03 -6.61
N SER A 102 19.66 22.18 -6.67
CA SER A 102 20.32 23.46 -6.97
C SER A 102 20.02 24.00 -8.37
N ARG A 103 19.57 23.12 -9.28
CA ARG A 103 19.22 23.45 -10.66
C ARG A 103 17.80 24.01 -10.78
N ILE A 104 17.04 23.93 -9.68
CA ILE A 104 15.74 24.57 -9.48
C ILE A 104 15.98 25.96 -8.84
N GLN A 105 15.17 26.97 -9.19
CA GLN A 105 15.21 28.32 -8.61
C GLN A 105 14.79 28.36 -7.13
N LEU A 106 15.60 27.77 -6.25
CA LEU A 106 15.43 27.78 -4.80
C LEU A 106 16.67 28.37 -4.14
N SER A 107 16.47 29.21 -3.12
CA SER A 107 17.56 29.66 -2.26
C SER A 107 18.21 28.48 -1.53
N ALA A 108 19.43 28.66 -1.01
CA ALA A 108 20.11 27.59 -0.27
C ALA A 108 19.29 27.08 0.92
N SER A 109 18.72 27.99 1.72
CA SER A 109 17.86 27.64 2.86
C SER A 109 16.55 26.95 2.45
N GLN A 110 15.96 27.36 1.32
CA GLN A 110 14.77 26.69 0.78
C GLN A 110 15.10 25.27 0.31
N ARG A 111 16.30 25.03 -0.25
CA ARG A 111 16.73 23.70 -0.70
C ARG A 111 16.94 22.75 0.46
N GLU A 112 17.56 23.21 1.55
CA GLU A 112 17.76 22.41 2.76
C GLU A 112 16.42 22.00 3.38
N SER A 113 15.50 22.97 3.55
CA SER A 113 14.16 22.68 4.07
C SER A 113 13.36 21.74 3.15
N TYR A 114 13.49 21.91 1.83
CA TYR A 114 12.84 21.02 0.86
C TYR A 114 13.39 19.59 0.94
N LEU A 115 14.72 19.45 1.08
CA LEU A 115 15.37 18.16 1.26
C LEU A 115 14.91 17.47 2.56
N GLU A 116 14.88 18.20 3.67
CA GLU A 116 14.41 17.67 4.96
C GLU A 116 13.00 17.11 4.83
N GLN A 117 12.09 17.86 4.18
CA GLN A 117 10.73 17.38 3.95
C GLN A 117 10.68 16.16 3.02
N LEU A 118 11.53 16.10 1.98
CA LEU A 118 11.64 14.92 1.12
C LEU A 118 12.14 13.69 1.88
N VAL A 119 13.14 13.85 2.75
CA VAL A 119 13.66 12.76 3.59
C VAL A 119 12.59 12.29 4.56
N ASN A 120 11.84 13.21 5.18
CA ASN A 120 10.72 12.86 6.04
C ASN A 120 9.66 12.03 5.28
N GLN A 121 9.26 12.46 4.07
CA GLN A 121 8.33 11.69 3.24
C GLN A 121 8.88 10.33 2.80
N PHE A 122 10.19 10.26 2.51
CA PHE A 122 10.86 9.01 2.22
C PHE A 122 10.76 8.03 3.40
N LEU A 123 11.12 8.46 4.61
CA LEU A 123 11.08 7.61 5.80
C LEU A 123 9.66 7.16 6.17
N ASP A 124 8.69 8.07 6.11
CA ASP A 124 7.27 7.74 6.31
C ASP A 124 6.81 6.68 5.31
N SER A 125 7.20 6.83 4.04
CA SER A 125 6.84 5.88 2.98
C SER A 125 7.48 4.51 3.19
N GLU A 126 8.76 4.44 3.58
CA GLU A 126 9.45 3.16 3.79
C GLU A 126 8.88 2.44 5.02
N ASN A 127 8.59 3.17 6.11
CA ASN A 127 7.93 2.62 7.29
C ASN A 127 6.52 2.09 6.99
N ALA A 128 5.77 2.76 6.11
CA ALA A 128 4.45 2.31 5.67
C ALA A 128 4.55 1.08 4.74
N LEU A 129 5.55 1.04 3.84
CA LEU A 129 5.81 -0.10 2.96
C LEU A 129 6.22 -1.36 3.72
N LEU A 130 7.02 -1.25 4.78
CA LEU A 130 7.37 -2.38 5.64
C LEU A 130 6.11 -3.03 6.23
N ARG A 131 5.21 -2.20 6.77
CA ARG A 131 3.93 -2.67 7.33
C ARG A 131 2.98 -3.22 6.27
N LEU A 132 2.96 -2.61 5.08
CA LEU A 132 2.18 -3.11 3.95
C LEU A 132 2.69 -4.49 3.51
N ARG A 133 4.01 -4.68 3.47
CA ARG A 133 4.63 -5.97 3.12
C ARG A 133 4.25 -7.09 4.09
N GLU A 134 4.22 -6.78 5.38
CA GLU A 134 3.88 -7.76 6.42
C GLU A 134 2.40 -8.18 6.40
N LYS A 135 1.49 -7.22 6.17
CA LYS A 135 0.04 -7.46 6.27
C LYS A 135 -0.64 -7.75 4.93
N TYR A 136 -0.13 -7.20 3.84
CA TYR A 136 -0.76 -7.13 2.51
C TYR A 136 0.30 -7.28 1.39
N PRO A 137 0.97 -8.45 1.28
CA PRO A 137 2.11 -8.63 0.38
C PRO A 137 1.78 -8.41 -1.09
N ASP A 138 0.56 -8.77 -1.54
CA ASP A 138 0.13 -8.58 -2.93
C ASP A 138 0.00 -7.08 -3.27
N GLN A 139 -0.55 -6.28 -2.36
CA GLN A 139 -0.65 -4.83 -2.52
C GLN A 139 0.73 -4.18 -2.47
N TRP A 140 1.61 -4.66 -1.59
CA TRP A 140 3.00 -4.21 -1.55
C TRP A 140 3.72 -4.48 -2.88
N GLU A 141 3.60 -5.70 -3.42
CA GLU A 141 4.21 -6.05 -4.70
C GLU A 141 3.68 -5.13 -5.80
N ALA A 142 2.37 -4.92 -5.87
CA ALA A 142 1.75 -4.04 -6.85
C ALA A 142 2.23 -2.57 -6.75
N VAL A 143 2.43 -2.05 -5.53
CA VAL A 143 3.01 -0.71 -5.31
C VAL A 143 4.45 -0.64 -5.81
N MET A 144 5.29 -1.61 -5.43
CA MET A 144 6.69 -1.65 -5.85
C MET A 144 6.81 -1.74 -7.37
N ASP A 145 5.95 -2.54 -7.98
CA ASP A 145 5.86 -2.70 -9.42
C ASP A 145 5.44 -1.40 -10.13
N ALA A 146 4.47 -0.67 -9.58
CA ALA A 146 4.05 0.64 -10.08
C ALA A 146 5.18 1.68 -9.98
N ARG A 147 5.86 1.77 -8.82
CA ARG A 147 7.04 2.64 -8.62
C ARG A 147 8.12 2.33 -9.65
N LYS A 148 8.53 1.06 -9.76
CA LYS A 148 9.58 0.63 -10.69
C LYS A 148 9.20 0.85 -12.16
N ARG A 149 7.92 0.69 -12.52
CA ARG A 149 7.42 1.02 -13.86
C ARG A 149 7.55 2.51 -14.15
N LYS A 150 7.15 3.37 -13.21
CA LYS A 150 7.25 4.83 -13.39
C LYS A 150 8.71 5.28 -13.45
N GLU A 151 9.57 4.77 -12.58
CA GLU A 151 11.02 5.01 -12.61
C GLU A 151 11.64 4.75 -13.99
N ARG A 152 11.33 3.60 -14.61
CA ARG A 152 11.80 3.29 -15.98
C ARG A 152 11.28 4.26 -17.03
N LYS A 153 10.05 4.75 -16.88
CA LYS A 153 9.48 5.76 -17.77
C LYS A 153 10.11 7.13 -17.56
N LEU A 154 10.54 7.47 -16.35
CA LEU A 154 11.17 8.77 -16.08
C LEU A 154 12.42 8.99 -16.94
N VAL A 155 13.21 7.95 -17.19
CA VAL A 155 14.38 8.05 -18.07
C VAL A 155 13.99 8.43 -19.52
N LEU A 156 12.77 8.06 -19.95
CA LEU A 156 12.24 8.37 -21.28
C LEU A 156 11.51 9.71 -21.32
N GLU A 157 10.78 10.04 -20.26
CA GLU A 157 10.01 11.29 -20.11
C GLU A 157 10.92 12.49 -19.80
N TYR A 158 12.01 12.25 -19.07
CA TYR A 158 12.97 13.23 -18.57
C TYR A 158 14.41 12.80 -18.89
N PRO A 159 14.79 12.72 -20.18
CA PRO A 159 16.15 12.32 -20.55
C PRO A 159 17.18 13.36 -20.08
N PRO A 160 18.42 12.95 -19.75
CA PRO A 160 19.49 13.89 -19.39
C PRO A 160 19.69 14.95 -20.48
N GLY A 161 19.71 16.24 -20.11
CA GLY A 161 19.81 17.36 -21.06
C GLY A 161 18.48 17.85 -21.63
N SER A 162 17.36 17.57 -20.94
CA SER A 162 16.05 18.17 -21.24
C SER A 162 15.73 19.31 -20.27
N THR A 163 14.97 20.31 -20.74
CA THR A 163 14.60 21.51 -19.98
C THR A 163 13.55 21.19 -18.91
N ASN A 164 13.97 20.50 -17.84
CA ASN A 164 13.10 20.12 -16.73
C ASN A 164 13.20 21.12 -15.58
N THR A 165 12.07 21.45 -14.98
CA THR A 165 11.87 22.44 -13.93
C THR A 165 11.21 21.84 -12.69
N ALA A 166 11.13 22.60 -11.59
CA ALA A 166 10.35 22.19 -10.41
C ALA A 166 8.87 21.89 -10.71
N MET A 167 8.27 22.52 -11.72
CA MET A 167 6.89 22.21 -12.10
C MET A 167 6.74 20.76 -12.57
N ASP A 168 7.81 20.18 -13.11
CA ASP A 168 7.83 18.79 -13.55
C ASP A 168 7.80 17.81 -12.37
N VAL A 169 8.35 18.17 -11.21
CA VAL A 169 8.24 17.34 -9.99
C VAL A 169 6.78 17.14 -9.62
N ASN A 170 6.00 18.22 -9.58
CA ASN A 170 4.57 18.13 -9.27
C ASN A 170 3.80 17.34 -10.36
N GLY A 171 4.23 17.44 -11.62
CA GLY A 171 3.71 16.64 -12.73
C GLY A 171 3.99 15.14 -12.54
N ILE A 172 5.22 14.79 -12.15
CA ILE A 172 5.62 13.41 -11.88
C ILE A 172 4.83 12.85 -10.70
N VAL A 173 4.73 13.61 -9.60
CA VAL A 173 3.94 13.22 -8.42
C VAL A 173 2.49 12.94 -8.82
N ARG A 174 1.84 13.84 -9.56
CA ARG A 174 0.46 13.66 -10.00
C ARG A 174 0.31 12.40 -10.86
N SER A 175 1.20 12.21 -11.83
CA SER A 175 1.17 11.03 -12.69
C SER A 175 1.38 9.74 -11.90
N LEU A 176 2.27 9.74 -10.91
CA LEU A 176 2.51 8.57 -10.06
C LEU A 176 1.30 8.28 -9.15
N LYS A 177 0.66 9.30 -8.59
CA LYS A 177 -0.59 9.14 -7.83
C LYS A 177 -1.66 8.47 -8.67
N GLU A 178 -1.88 8.97 -9.89
CA GLU A 178 -2.86 8.38 -10.83
C GLU A 178 -2.54 6.92 -11.16
N ASP A 179 -1.26 6.60 -11.39
CA ASP A 179 -0.81 5.24 -11.67
C ASP A 179 -1.01 4.32 -10.45
N LEU A 180 -0.70 4.79 -9.23
CA LEU A 180 -0.89 4.05 -7.98
C LEU A 180 -2.38 3.82 -7.69
N SER A 181 -3.22 4.86 -7.72
CA SER A 181 -4.66 4.73 -7.49
C SER A 181 -5.33 3.81 -8.49
N ARG A 182 -4.87 3.78 -9.76
CA ARG A 182 -5.41 2.89 -10.79
C ARG A 182 -4.96 1.43 -10.60
N GLN A 183 -3.71 1.21 -10.23
CA GLN A 183 -3.12 -0.12 -10.14
C GLN A 183 -3.38 -0.80 -8.78
N VAL A 184 -3.56 0.00 -7.72
CA VAL A 184 -3.82 -0.49 -6.37
C VAL A 184 -4.98 0.32 -5.74
N PRO A 185 -6.23 0.10 -6.20
CA PRO A 185 -7.39 0.88 -5.75
C PRO A 185 -7.72 0.74 -4.25
N ALA A 186 -7.13 -0.26 -3.59
CA ALA A 186 -7.31 -0.50 -2.16
C ALA A 186 -6.49 0.44 -1.28
N LEU A 187 -5.58 1.24 -1.85
CA LEU A 187 -4.82 2.25 -1.11
C LEU A 187 -5.65 3.53 -0.97
N ASP A 188 -5.61 4.12 0.21
CA ASP A 188 -6.21 5.41 0.49
C ASP A 188 -5.32 6.55 -0.01
N ASP A 189 -5.95 7.71 -0.25
CA ASP A 189 -5.28 8.89 -0.80
C ASP A 189 -4.03 9.34 -0.02
N PRO A 190 -4.02 9.36 1.33
CA PRO A 190 -2.84 9.80 2.04
C PRO A 190 -1.68 8.78 1.89
N PHE A 191 -1.96 7.47 1.79
CA PHE A 191 -0.91 6.48 1.51
C PHE A 191 -0.36 6.68 0.10
N VAL A 192 -1.23 6.90 -0.89
CA VAL A 192 -0.83 7.19 -2.27
C VAL A 192 0.02 8.47 -2.35
N ASP A 193 -0.32 9.50 -1.56
CA ASP A 193 0.46 10.74 -1.46
C ASP A 193 1.86 10.49 -0.87
N ALA A 194 1.93 9.82 0.28
CA ALA A 194 3.20 9.48 0.93
C ALA A 194 4.09 8.62 0.02
N MET A 195 3.53 7.61 -0.66
CA MET A 195 4.27 6.78 -1.62
C MET A 195 4.80 7.59 -2.80
N SER A 196 4.02 8.56 -3.26
CA SER A 196 4.42 9.37 -4.41
C SER A 196 5.59 10.28 -4.07
N TRP A 197 5.49 11.02 -2.95
CA TRP A 197 6.56 11.89 -2.49
C TRP A 197 7.81 11.12 -2.03
N GLY A 198 7.63 10.00 -1.32
CA GLY A 198 8.74 9.13 -0.94
C GLY A 198 9.47 8.54 -2.16
N SER A 199 8.76 8.23 -3.25
CA SER A 199 9.38 7.81 -4.50
C SER A 199 10.20 8.91 -5.16
N ILE A 200 9.69 10.16 -5.19
CA ILE A 200 10.46 11.30 -5.70
C ILE A 200 11.73 11.49 -4.90
N ALA A 201 11.63 11.47 -3.57
CA ALA A 201 12.78 11.60 -2.69
C ALA A 201 13.84 10.53 -2.99
N ASP A 202 13.42 9.26 -3.11
CA ASP A 202 14.32 8.16 -3.45
C ASP A 202 14.96 8.34 -4.83
N TRP A 203 14.19 8.75 -5.85
CA TRP A 203 14.71 8.97 -7.20
C TRP A 203 15.67 10.15 -7.30
N LEU A 204 15.46 11.21 -6.51
CA LEU A 204 16.40 12.31 -6.39
C LEU A 204 17.70 11.86 -5.72
N MET A 205 17.61 11.04 -4.67
CA MET A 205 18.77 10.55 -3.92
C MET A 205 19.57 9.46 -4.65
N ARG A 206 18.90 8.53 -5.35
CA ARG A 206 19.50 7.28 -5.86
C ARG A 206 19.48 7.09 -7.38
N CYS A 207 18.55 7.72 -8.10
CA CYS A 207 18.28 7.44 -9.52
C CYS A 207 18.73 8.62 -10.44
N PRO A 208 18.62 8.56 -11.79
CA PRO A 208 19.10 9.62 -12.66
C PRO A 208 18.06 10.74 -12.85
N LEU A 209 17.04 10.85 -12.00
CA LEU A 209 16.14 12.02 -12.05
C LEU A 209 16.99 13.26 -11.78
N ASP A 210 17.07 14.13 -12.78
CA ASP A 210 17.94 15.29 -12.80
C ASP A 210 17.24 16.44 -13.53
N PHE A 211 17.61 17.67 -13.18
CA PHE A 211 17.01 18.89 -13.73
C PHE A 211 18.07 19.69 -14.49
N GLU A 212 17.63 20.51 -15.44
CA GLU A 212 18.51 21.50 -16.06
C GLU A 212 18.50 22.80 -15.25
N PRO A 213 19.61 23.58 -15.26
CA PRO A 213 19.63 24.89 -14.64
C PRO A 213 18.60 25.79 -15.34
N SER A 214 17.65 26.35 -14.59
CA SER A 214 16.72 27.35 -15.16
C SER A 214 17.49 28.57 -15.68
N GLU A 215 17.29 28.96 -16.94
CA GLU A 215 17.80 30.23 -17.46
C GLU A 215 17.20 31.40 -16.66
N GLY A 216 18.04 32.13 -15.92
CA GLY A 216 17.61 33.27 -15.09
C GLY A 216 18.43 33.55 -13.84
N ALA A 217 19.43 32.74 -13.49
CA ALA A 217 20.34 33.04 -12.39
C ALA A 217 21.50 33.97 -12.85
N GLN A 218 21.21 35.27 -12.90
CA GLN A 218 22.21 36.32 -12.70
C GLN A 218 21.86 37.09 -11.43
#